data_AF-A0A0W8DCH6-F1
#
_entry.id   AF-A0A0W8DCH6-F1
#
_cell.length_a   1.000
_cell.length_b   1.000
_cell.length_c   1.000
_cell.angle_alpha   90.00
_cell.angle_beta   90.00
_cell.angle_gamma   90.00
#
_symmetry.space_group_name_H-M   'P 1'
#
loop_
_entity.id
_entity.type
_entity.pdbx_description
1 polymer ?
#
loop_
_entity_poly.entity_id
_entity_poly.type
_entity_poly.pdbx_seq_one_letter_code
_entity_poly.pdbx_strand_id
1 'polypeptide(L)'
;MTTVWENIADSQRRRRKKAECENIRLKMVIEHQQKVADNLRNLIQKRASQLGAECSFFTDVNYTNHHVLDLQGDVGEFQSLFRHLDNAYQELDAVFAANGLNNMVVTRSDVQVRDCAGGKYVELLFNKVLPFNLQDARQATWEHFRGSEKHMGNGRLYQKTVKDVNVFDTVLEEFTKEMHSNSARVDANMKQVIRRYMEFDRDVITIVRNVSPAERATGKESVETLIIKDVGSFSRRQIETFKRVQNLKDAVQIGMDTHKWLVETGIPTLPATIHDEANRVADELMATYPYKPIQGLPNLSDYQYAMLYRATPPTWLNDACIRALCWRLSQDYPNCRFAGFQSAVPKSKRTRNTDDQPVEASVRGSVLQFVNEPDVDTVMVPLNFSNFHWCCVVIKVKEKRIYFYDPLNQGPYMNAAVDVATNLKISGLQDYDVIPQNNPLQFDGYSCGVYVCWMFIHKVVPGSPVGMSDKSLTRRRFELFFYLLTGRLLPCEGPLQQTQLTQATRRKNRRPRAATRRFHRRRSRSKSISEAAAYALAGLI
;
A
#
# COMPACT_ATOMS: atom_id res chain seq x y z
N MET A 1 -18.65 -57.93 35.09
CA MET A 1 -18.75 -57.49 33.69
C MET A 1 -18.98 -55.99 33.68
N THR A 2 -17.94 -55.18 33.50
CA THR A 2 -18.08 -53.72 33.34
C THR A 2 -18.72 -53.44 31.98
N THR A 3 -19.74 -52.60 31.98
CA THR A 3 -20.58 -52.41 30.79
C THR A 3 -19.84 -51.54 29.77
N VAL A 4 -20.06 -51.81 28.49
CA VAL A 4 -19.44 -51.08 27.35
C VAL A 4 -19.55 -49.55 27.50
N TRP A 5 -20.61 -49.08 28.16
CA TRP A 5 -20.85 -47.67 28.45
C TRP A 5 -19.88 -47.05 29.45
N GLU A 6 -19.43 -47.78 30.47
CA GLU A 6 -18.43 -47.29 31.43
C GLU A 6 -17.08 -47.05 30.76
N ASN A 7 -16.66 -47.96 29.88
CA ASN A 7 -15.43 -47.81 29.10
C ASN A 7 -15.49 -46.62 28.12
N ILE A 8 -16.65 -46.38 27.51
CA ILE A 8 -16.87 -45.22 26.63
C ILE A 8 -16.84 -43.93 27.44
N ALA A 9 -17.53 -43.87 28.58
CA ALA A 9 -17.56 -42.71 29.46
C ALA A 9 -16.16 -42.35 29.99
N ASP A 10 -15.38 -43.36 30.40
CA ASP A 10 -14.00 -43.16 30.85
C ASP A 10 -13.07 -42.69 29.72
N SER A 11 -13.24 -43.22 28.51
CA SER A 11 -12.49 -42.75 27.34
C SER A 11 -12.82 -41.30 27.01
N GLN A 12 -14.09 -40.90 27.06
CA GLN A 12 -14.51 -39.51 26.84
C GLN A 12 -13.98 -38.59 27.95
N ARG A 13 -14.04 -39.01 29.21
CA ARG A 13 -13.50 -38.28 30.37
C ARG A 13 -11.99 -38.07 30.23
N ARG A 14 -11.23 -39.09 29.81
CA ARG A 14 -9.78 -38.97 29.54
C ARG A 14 -9.47 -38.02 28.40
N ARG A 15 -10.22 -38.07 27.30
CA ARG A 15 -10.06 -37.15 26.16
C ARG A 15 -10.37 -35.71 26.55
N ARG A 16 -11.44 -35.49 27.32
CA ARG A 16 -11.79 -34.18 27.87
C ARG A 16 -10.68 -33.62 28.76
N LYS A 17 -10.21 -34.40 29.75
CA LYS A 17 -9.09 -34.00 30.62
C LYS A 17 -7.83 -33.64 29.84
N LYS A 18 -7.50 -34.43 28.81
CA LYS A 18 -6.33 -34.15 27.95
C LYS A 18 -6.51 -32.86 27.13
N ALA A 19 -7.71 -32.60 26.62
CA ALA A 19 -8.03 -31.37 25.91
C ALA A 19 -8.02 -30.15 26.84
N GLU A 20 -8.50 -30.30 28.08
CA GLU A 20 -8.47 -29.24 29.10
C GLU A 20 -7.04 -28.90 29.52
N CYS A 21 -6.18 -29.89 29.78
CA CYS A 21 -4.75 -29.66 30.05
C CYS A 21 -4.04 -28.97 28.88
N GLU A 22 -4.31 -29.39 27.65
CA GLU A 22 -3.71 -28.76 26.47
C GLU A 22 -4.23 -27.34 26.26
N ASN A 23 -5.51 -27.07 26.55
CA ASN A 23 -6.07 -25.73 26.48
C ASN A 23 -5.43 -24.79 27.52
N ILE A 24 -5.22 -25.25 28.76
CA ILE A 24 -4.48 -24.50 29.79
C ILE A 24 -3.05 -24.19 29.32
N ARG A 25 -2.35 -25.19 28.77
CA ARG A 25 -0.99 -25.01 28.23
C ARG A 25 -0.97 -24.00 27.09
N LEU A 26 -1.92 -24.06 26.16
CA LEU A 26 -2.02 -23.13 25.03
C LEU A 26 -2.36 -21.70 25.50
N LYS A 27 -3.22 -21.54 26.51
CA LYS A 27 -3.50 -20.23 27.11
C LYS A 27 -2.25 -19.61 27.73
N MET A 28 -1.46 -20.38 28.48
CA MET A 28 -0.18 -19.90 29.04
C MET A 28 0.81 -19.48 27.95
N VAL A 29 0.89 -20.23 26.84
CA VAL A 29 1.76 -19.87 25.70
C VAL A 29 1.27 -18.58 25.01
N ILE A 30 -0.05 -18.41 24.85
CA ILE A 30 -0.62 -17.18 24.28
C ILE A 30 -0.36 -15.99 25.20
N GLU A 31 -0.58 -16.12 26.51
CA GLU A 31 -0.27 -15.06 27.49
C GLU A 31 1.22 -14.68 27.46
N HIS A 32 2.11 -15.67 27.35
CA HIS A 32 3.54 -15.41 27.20
C HIS A 32 3.86 -14.68 25.89
N GLN A 33 3.31 -15.12 24.76
CA GLN A 33 3.51 -14.45 23.46
C GLN A 33 2.91 -13.04 23.44
N GLN A 34 1.78 -12.83 24.10
CA GLN A 34 1.14 -11.53 24.22
C GLN A 34 2.00 -10.58 25.06
N LYS A 35 2.57 -11.06 26.18
CA LYS A 35 3.53 -10.29 26.97
C LYS A 35 4.80 -9.95 26.18
N VAL A 36 5.30 -10.86 25.35
CA VAL A 36 6.41 -10.59 24.43
C VAL A 36 6.03 -9.55 23.38
N ALA A 37 4.85 -9.64 22.78
CA ALA A 37 4.35 -8.69 21.80
C ALA A 37 4.14 -7.29 22.39
N ASP A 38 3.61 -7.20 23.61
CA ASP A 38 3.43 -5.93 24.33
C ASP A 38 4.78 -5.31 24.72
N ASN A 39 5.74 -6.13 25.15
CA ASN A 39 7.11 -5.66 25.39
C ASN A 39 7.76 -5.15 24.10
N LEU A 40 7.59 -5.85 22.98
CA LEU A 40 8.09 -5.42 21.67
C LEU A 40 7.44 -4.12 21.22
N ARG A 41 6.11 -4.01 21.38
CA ARG A 41 5.33 -2.80 21.05
C ARG A 41 5.83 -1.62 21.88
N ASN A 42 6.03 -1.80 23.18
CA ASN A 42 6.56 -0.76 24.06
C ASN A 42 7.99 -0.35 23.68
N LEU A 43 8.84 -1.30 23.26
CA LEU A 43 10.20 -1.03 22.78
C LEU A 43 10.21 -0.26 21.46
N ILE A 44 9.37 -0.68 20.51
CA ILE A 44 9.19 0.00 19.22
C ILE A 44 8.62 1.41 19.43
N GLN A 45 7.65 1.57 20.33
CA GLN A 45 7.02 2.85 20.60
C GLN A 45 7.98 3.80 21.33
N LYS A 46 8.76 3.33 22.31
CA LYS A 46 9.86 4.12 22.92
C LYS A 46 10.88 4.56 21.87
N ARG A 47 11.24 3.69 20.93
CA ARG A 47 12.20 4.00 19.86
C ARG A 47 11.63 4.95 18.81
N ALA A 48 10.35 4.83 18.49
CA ALA A 48 9.63 5.74 17.61
C ALA A 48 9.46 7.13 18.25
N SER A 49 9.23 7.20 19.57
CA SER A 49 9.20 8.47 20.32
C SER A 49 10.58 9.13 20.42
N GLN A 50 11.66 8.36 20.52
CA GLN A 50 13.04 8.87 20.44
C GLN A 50 13.37 9.42 19.04
N LEU A 51 12.97 8.71 17.97
CA LEU A 51 13.12 9.18 16.58
C LEU A 51 12.23 10.38 16.24
N GLY A 52 11.05 10.51 16.87
CA GLY A 52 10.14 11.64 16.69
C GLY A 52 10.66 12.94 17.30
N ALA A 53 11.51 12.88 18.33
CA ALA A 53 12.13 14.06 18.94
C ALA A 53 13.31 14.61 18.11
N GLU A 54 13.89 13.80 17.22
CA GLU A 54 15.03 14.16 16.35
C GLU A 54 14.60 14.59 14.94
N CYS A 55 13.30 14.48 14.60
CA CYS A 55 12.79 14.67 13.24
C CYS A 55 11.82 15.85 13.09
N SER A 56 12.06 16.95 13.81
CA SER A 56 11.28 18.20 13.68
C SER A 56 11.76 19.12 12.54
N PHE A 57 12.60 18.64 11.62
CA PHE A 57 13.22 19.46 10.56
C PHE A 57 12.83 19.08 9.12
N PHE A 58 11.87 18.17 8.92
CA PHE A 58 11.49 17.72 7.57
C PHE A 58 10.13 18.26 7.13
N THR A 59 10.10 19.54 6.75
CA THR A 59 9.19 20.01 5.71
C THR A 59 10.00 20.75 4.65
N ASP A 60 9.77 20.34 3.41
CA ASP A 60 10.20 20.96 2.16
C ASP A 60 11.68 21.25 1.98
N VAL A 61 12.34 20.43 1.14
CA VAL A 61 13.07 21.03 0.02
C VAL A 61 13.06 20.13 -1.23
N ASN A 62 12.52 20.66 -2.32
CA ASN A 62 12.81 20.21 -3.68
C ASN A 62 14.29 20.44 -3.98
N TYR A 63 15.02 19.42 -4.41
CA TYR A 63 16.34 19.63 -5.03
C TYR A 63 16.49 18.87 -6.34
N THR A 64 16.28 19.62 -7.42
CA THR A 64 17.05 19.52 -8.66
C THR A 64 18.50 19.88 -8.35
N ASN A 65 19.45 18.95 -8.52
CA ASN A 65 20.85 19.27 -8.83
C ASN A 65 21.53 18.03 -9.41
N HIS A 66 21.40 17.87 -10.72
CA HIS A 66 22.35 17.08 -11.50
C HIS A 66 23.52 18.00 -11.85
N HIS A 67 24.64 17.89 -11.11
CA HIS A 67 25.89 18.48 -11.57
C HIS A 67 26.52 17.52 -12.58
N VAL A 68 26.28 17.79 -13.86
CA VAL A 68 27.06 17.24 -14.98
C VAL A 68 28.25 18.18 -15.15
N LEU A 69 29.45 17.74 -14.76
CA LEU A 69 30.68 18.36 -15.23
C LEU A 69 31.09 17.65 -16.51
N ASP A 70 30.96 18.35 -17.62
CA ASP A 70 31.47 17.96 -18.92
C ASP A 70 33.00 18.09 -18.90
N LEU A 71 33.69 16.96 -18.96
CA LEU A 71 35.14 16.88 -19.08
C LEU A 71 35.44 15.92 -20.24
N GLN A 72 35.77 16.50 -21.37
CA GLN A 72 36.27 15.85 -22.58
C GLN A 72 37.64 15.22 -22.27
N GLY A 73 37.64 14.05 -21.63
CA GLY A 73 38.85 13.35 -21.23
C GLY A 73 39.37 12.41 -22.32
N ASP A 74 40.69 12.41 -22.54
CA ASP A 74 41.42 11.59 -23.50
C ASP A 74 41.00 10.10 -23.48
N VAL A 75 40.69 9.54 -24.65
CA VAL A 75 40.32 8.11 -24.86
C VAL A 75 41.56 7.22 -24.72
N GLY A 76 42.77 7.79 -24.83
CA GLY A 76 44.05 7.08 -24.71
C GLY A 76 44.21 6.28 -23.41
N GLU A 77 43.64 6.76 -22.30
CA GLU A 77 43.74 6.11 -21.00
C GLU A 77 42.94 4.80 -20.87
N PHE A 78 42.00 4.53 -21.78
CA PHE A 78 41.15 3.33 -21.79
C PHE A 78 41.65 2.24 -22.77
N GLN A 79 42.74 2.48 -23.50
CA GLN A 79 43.23 1.54 -24.53
C GLN A 79 43.54 0.14 -23.97
N SER A 80 44.12 0.06 -22.77
CA SER A 80 44.38 -1.22 -22.12
C SER A 80 43.09 -1.96 -21.71
N LEU A 81 42.04 -1.23 -21.33
CA LEU A 81 40.72 -1.77 -21.01
C LEU A 81 40.01 -2.29 -22.26
N PHE A 82 40.12 -1.59 -23.39
CA PHE A 82 39.60 -2.10 -24.67
C PHE A 82 40.25 -3.41 -25.09
N ARG A 83 41.58 -3.51 -24.99
CA ARG A 83 42.30 -4.76 -25.28
C ARG A 83 41.83 -5.92 -24.38
N HIS A 84 41.65 -5.66 -23.08
CA HIS A 84 41.13 -6.68 -22.16
C HIS A 84 39.67 -7.04 -22.44
N LEU A 85 38.87 -6.08 -22.90
CA LEU A 85 37.47 -6.29 -23.25
C LEU A 85 37.34 -7.16 -24.51
N ASP A 86 38.18 -6.91 -25.52
CA ASP A 86 38.23 -7.74 -26.72
C ASP A 86 38.68 -9.17 -26.39
N ASN A 87 39.71 -9.33 -25.54
CA ASN A 87 40.14 -10.66 -25.07
C ASN A 87 39.02 -11.38 -24.28
N ALA A 88 38.35 -10.70 -23.36
CA ALA A 88 37.28 -11.29 -22.55
C ALA A 88 36.09 -11.74 -23.41
N TYR A 89 35.79 -11.01 -24.49
CA TYR A 89 34.78 -11.44 -25.46
C TYR A 89 35.23 -12.67 -26.26
N GLN A 90 36.48 -12.72 -26.71
CA GLN A 90 37.03 -13.87 -27.44
C GLN A 90 37.10 -15.16 -26.60
N GLU A 91 37.39 -15.04 -25.30
CA GLU A 91 37.52 -16.17 -24.38
C GLU A 91 36.18 -16.63 -23.75
N LEU A 92 35.08 -15.89 -24.00
CA LEU A 92 33.77 -16.09 -23.37
C LEU A 92 33.33 -17.56 -23.36
N ASP A 93 33.29 -18.18 -24.53
CA ASP A 93 32.77 -19.55 -24.69
C ASP A 93 33.63 -20.59 -23.98
N ALA A 94 34.95 -20.41 -24.03
CA ALA A 94 35.90 -21.28 -23.35
C ALA A 94 35.76 -21.16 -21.82
N VAL A 95 35.62 -19.94 -21.30
CA VAL A 95 35.45 -19.66 -19.87
C VAL A 95 34.13 -20.22 -19.36
N PHE A 96 33.02 -20.01 -20.07
CA PHE A 96 31.72 -20.53 -19.63
C PHE A 96 31.65 -22.06 -19.74
N ALA A 97 32.30 -22.67 -20.75
CA ALA A 97 32.42 -24.12 -20.87
C ALA A 97 33.23 -24.73 -19.72
N ALA A 98 34.42 -24.19 -19.46
CA ALA A 98 35.32 -24.65 -18.39
C ALA A 98 34.67 -24.59 -17.00
N ASN A 99 33.73 -23.66 -16.82
CA ASN A 99 33.00 -23.45 -15.58
C ASN A 99 31.60 -24.11 -15.55
N GLY A 100 31.24 -24.86 -16.59
CA GLY A 100 29.96 -25.59 -16.65
C GLY A 100 28.71 -24.72 -16.78
N LEU A 101 28.85 -23.45 -17.19
CA LEU A 101 27.75 -22.49 -17.29
C LEU A 101 26.95 -22.62 -18.59
N ASN A 102 27.54 -23.17 -19.67
CA ASN A 102 26.91 -23.24 -21.00
C ASN A 102 25.58 -24.01 -21.05
N ASN A 103 25.38 -25.00 -20.15
CA ASN A 103 24.23 -25.91 -20.20
C ASN A 103 23.41 -25.88 -18.90
N MET A 104 23.52 -24.82 -18.11
CA MET A 104 23.00 -24.82 -16.74
C MET A 104 21.52 -24.38 -16.66
N VAL A 105 20.64 -25.32 -16.31
CA VAL A 105 19.16 -25.13 -16.28
C VAL A 105 18.64 -24.69 -14.89
N VAL A 106 19.50 -24.64 -13.88
CA VAL A 106 19.13 -24.28 -12.49
C VAL A 106 19.96 -23.09 -12.02
N THR A 107 19.31 -22.05 -11.48
CA THR A 107 19.96 -20.87 -10.89
C THR A 107 20.87 -21.26 -9.72
N ARG A 108 22.16 -20.88 -9.78
CA ARG A 108 23.18 -21.10 -8.75
C ARG A 108 24.09 -19.87 -8.65
N SER A 109 24.59 -19.61 -7.44
CA SER A 109 25.70 -18.70 -7.17
C SER A 109 26.85 -19.51 -6.54
N ASP A 110 28.08 -19.30 -6.99
CA ASP A 110 29.28 -19.94 -6.44
C ASP A 110 30.45 -18.95 -6.40
N VAL A 111 31.38 -19.13 -5.47
CA VAL A 111 32.58 -18.30 -5.31
C VAL A 111 33.79 -19.20 -5.20
N GLN A 112 34.74 -19.04 -6.12
CA GLN A 112 35.97 -19.83 -6.15
C GLN A 112 37.18 -18.92 -6.03
N VAL A 113 38.19 -19.33 -5.27
CA VAL A 113 39.48 -18.64 -5.20
C VAL A 113 40.50 -19.52 -5.88
N ARG A 114 41.17 -19.00 -6.91
CA ARG A 114 42.17 -19.74 -7.68
C ARG A 114 43.54 -19.09 -7.56
N ASP A 115 44.55 -19.94 -7.45
CA ASP A 115 45.96 -19.56 -7.51
C ASP A 115 46.45 -19.66 -8.97
N CYS A 116 47.06 -18.61 -9.49
CA CYS A 116 47.78 -18.63 -10.76
C CYS A 116 49.18 -18.03 -10.62
N ALA A 117 50.01 -18.22 -11.66
CA ALA A 117 51.39 -17.73 -11.68
C ALA A 117 51.54 -16.20 -11.49
N GLY A 118 50.45 -15.43 -11.63
CA GLY A 118 50.40 -13.98 -11.45
C GLY A 118 49.69 -13.49 -10.17
N GLY A 119 49.24 -14.39 -9.28
CA GLY A 119 48.57 -14.04 -8.02
C GLY A 119 47.32 -14.87 -7.74
N LYS A 120 46.55 -14.44 -6.72
CA LYS A 120 45.25 -15.01 -6.38
C LYS A 120 44.14 -14.19 -7.01
N TYR A 121 43.17 -14.86 -7.61
CA TYR A 121 41.94 -14.22 -8.10
C TYR A 121 40.70 -14.93 -7.56
N VAL A 122 39.61 -14.19 -7.49
CA VAL A 122 38.31 -14.66 -7.03
C VAL A 122 37.37 -14.71 -8.22
N GLU A 123 36.85 -15.88 -8.52
CA GLU A 123 35.82 -16.11 -9.52
C GLU A 123 34.45 -16.14 -8.85
N LEU A 124 33.50 -15.40 -9.42
CA LEU A 124 32.11 -15.38 -9.00
C LEU A 124 31.29 -15.96 -10.14
N LEU A 125 30.67 -17.11 -9.89
CA LEU A 125 29.86 -17.81 -10.89
C LEU A 125 28.39 -17.61 -10.55
N PHE A 126 27.61 -17.11 -11.50
CA PHE A 126 26.18 -16.93 -11.32
C PHE A 126 25.43 -17.22 -12.60
N ASN A 127 24.30 -17.93 -12.50
CA ASN A 127 23.32 -18.03 -13.57
C ASN A 127 21.91 -17.75 -13.03
N LYS A 128 21.05 -17.17 -13.87
CA LYS A 128 19.65 -16.91 -13.51
C LYS A 128 18.74 -17.17 -14.69
N VAL A 129 17.73 -18.00 -14.48
CA VAL A 129 16.64 -18.20 -15.43
C VAL A 129 15.60 -17.09 -15.23
N LEU A 130 15.29 -16.36 -16.30
CA LEU A 130 14.28 -15.29 -16.31
C LEU A 130 13.04 -15.75 -17.10
N PRO A 131 11.81 -15.62 -16.57
CA PRO A 131 10.59 -16.07 -17.22
C PRO A 131 10.06 -15.05 -18.24
N PHE A 132 10.95 -14.42 -19.02
CA PHE A 132 10.62 -13.39 -19.99
C PHE A 132 11.16 -13.78 -21.36
N ASN A 133 10.57 -13.23 -22.43
CA ASN A 133 11.12 -13.46 -23.76
C ASN A 133 12.49 -12.80 -23.89
N LEU A 134 13.29 -13.31 -24.83
CA LEU A 134 14.67 -12.90 -25.01
C LEU A 134 14.79 -11.41 -25.36
N GLN A 135 13.89 -10.85 -26.17
CA GLN A 135 13.96 -9.47 -26.60
C GLN A 135 13.78 -8.47 -25.44
N ASP A 136 12.77 -8.70 -24.58
CA ASP A 136 12.52 -7.85 -23.42
C ASP A 136 13.65 -7.95 -22.39
N ALA A 137 14.15 -9.16 -22.16
CA ALA A 137 15.27 -9.39 -21.25
C ALA A 137 16.56 -8.70 -21.74
N ARG A 138 16.84 -8.78 -23.04
CA ARG A 138 17.98 -8.11 -23.70
C ARG A 138 17.95 -6.60 -23.49
N GLN A 139 16.81 -5.96 -23.77
CA GLN A 139 16.68 -4.52 -23.66
C GLN A 139 16.78 -4.05 -22.21
N ALA A 140 16.08 -4.70 -21.28
CA ALA A 140 16.13 -4.36 -19.86
C ALA A 140 17.55 -4.52 -19.27
N THR A 141 18.26 -5.56 -19.69
CA THR A 141 19.65 -5.81 -19.23
C THR A 141 20.58 -4.71 -19.74
N TRP A 142 20.45 -4.30 -21.00
CA TRP A 142 21.26 -3.21 -21.55
C TRP A 142 20.97 -1.86 -20.89
N GLU A 143 19.69 -1.54 -20.68
CA GLU A 143 19.30 -0.31 -19.98
C GLU A 143 19.86 -0.24 -18.56
N HIS A 144 19.87 -1.37 -17.85
CA HIS A 144 20.50 -1.47 -16.54
C HIS A 144 22.01 -1.14 -16.58
N PHE A 145 22.75 -1.76 -17.50
CA PHE A 145 24.19 -1.55 -17.65
C PHE A 145 24.56 -0.21 -18.31
N ARG A 146 23.63 0.44 -19.01
CA ARG A 146 23.79 1.82 -19.49
C ARG A 146 23.50 2.83 -18.37
N GLY A 147 22.53 2.54 -17.51
CA GLY A 147 22.07 3.41 -16.43
C GLY A 147 23.07 3.60 -15.28
N SER A 148 22.73 4.47 -14.34
CA SER A 148 23.46 4.67 -13.09
C SER A 148 23.08 3.67 -12.00
N GLU A 149 21.99 2.91 -12.18
CA GLU A 149 21.48 1.95 -11.20
C GLU A 149 22.45 0.81 -10.89
N LYS A 150 23.24 0.36 -11.88
CA LYS A 150 24.31 -0.65 -11.72
C LYS A 150 25.32 -0.30 -10.62
N HIS A 151 25.48 0.99 -10.33
CA HIS A 151 26.43 1.49 -9.31
C HIS A 151 25.84 1.57 -7.91
N MET A 152 24.53 1.37 -7.75
CA MET A 152 23.78 1.60 -6.51
C MET A 152 23.91 0.45 -5.47
N GLY A 153 24.72 -0.58 -5.77
CA GLY A 153 25.19 -1.58 -4.81
C GLY A 153 26.23 -1.03 -3.83
N ASN A 154 26.67 -1.84 -2.86
CA ASN A 154 27.58 -1.52 -1.74
C ASN A 154 28.50 -0.30 -1.92
N GLY A 155 28.39 0.67 -1.00
CA GLY A 155 29.28 1.84 -0.88
C GLY A 155 28.86 3.07 -1.69
N ARG A 156 29.36 4.25 -1.30
CA ARG A 156 28.98 5.55 -1.89
C ARG A 156 29.70 5.83 -3.20
N LEU A 157 28.96 6.31 -4.21
CA LEU A 157 29.51 6.88 -5.45
C LEU A 157 29.72 8.39 -5.25
N TYR A 158 30.95 8.88 -5.37
CA TYR A 158 31.28 10.28 -5.08
C TYR A 158 31.26 11.17 -6.32
N GLN A 159 31.85 10.67 -7.40
CA GLN A 159 31.95 11.39 -8.67
C GLN A 159 31.80 10.36 -9.79
N LYS A 160 31.09 10.72 -10.85
CA LYS A 160 30.93 9.90 -12.05
C LYS A 160 30.97 10.79 -13.28
N THR A 161 31.88 10.48 -14.19
CA THR A 161 31.94 11.08 -15.52
C THR A 161 31.64 9.98 -16.53
N VAL A 162 30.66 10.22 -17.39
CA VAL A 162 30.38 9.37 -18.56
C VAL A 162 31.09 10.03 -19.73
N LYS A 163 32.00 9.31 -20.39
CA LYS A 163 32.61 9.82 -21.62
C LYS A 163 31.72 9.40 -22.79
N ASP A 164 31.20 10.38 -23.52
CA ASP A 164 30.49 10.10 -24.77
C ASP A 164 31.53 9.69 -25.82
N VAL A 165 31.42 8.44 -26.28
CA VAL A 165 32.31 7.89 -27.29
C VAL A 165 31.44 7.46 -28.44
N ASN A 166 31.78 7.90 -29.65
CA ASN A 166 31.07 7.59 -30.90
C ASN A 166 31.33 6.14 -31.35
N VAL A 167 31.23 5.19 -30.43
CA VAL A 167 31.34 3.75 -30.63
C VAL A 167 30.03 3.15 -30.16
N PHE A 168 29.26 2.58 -31.09
CA PHE A 168 27.95 2.01 -30.82
C PHE A 168 27.98 1.02 -29.66
N ASP A 169 26.93 1.08 -28.83
CA ASP A 169 26.68 0.19 -27.70
C ASP A 169 27.88 -0.04 -26.76
N THR A 170 28.70 1.01 -26.59
CA THR A 170 29.82 1.04 -25.65
C THR A 170 29.65 2.18 -24.66
N VAL A 171 29.89 1.92 -23.38
CA VAL A 171 29.81 2.90 -22.29
C VAL A 171 31.17 3.00 -21.61
N LEU A 172 31.71 4.22 -21.54
CA LEU A 172 32.95 4.53 -20.83
C LEU A 172 32.62 5.36 -19.60
N GLU A 173 33.06 4.89 -18.45
CA GLU A 173 32.79 5.56 -17.19
C GLU A 173 34.04 5.60 -16.34
N GLU A 174 34.26 6.77 -15.74
CA GLU A 174 35.22 6.97 -14.67
C GLU A 174 34.47 7.45 -13.44
N PHE A 175 34.73 6.82 -12.30
CA PHE A 175 34.04 7.17 -11.06
C PHE A 175 34.84 6.79 -9.82
N THR A 176 34.63 7.53 -8.74
CA THR A 176 35.18 7.19 -7.42
C THR A 176 34.08 6.58 -6.57
N LYS A 177 34.34 5.39 -6.02
CA LYS A 177 33.39 4.65 -5.20
C LYS A 177 34.03 4.18 -3.90
N GLU A 178 33.35 4.38 -2.79
CA GLU A 178 33.67 3.75 -1.51
C GLU A 178 33.44 2.25 -1.64
N MET A 179 34.44 1.45 -1.29
CA MET A 179 34.31 0.02 -1.11
C MET A 179 34.36 -0.29 0.37
N HIS A 180 33.43 -1.13 0.84
CA HIS A 180 33.43 -1.61 2.22
C HIS A 180 33.62 -3.12 2.28
N SER A 181 34.33 -3.54 3.32
CA SER A 181 34.36 -4.89 3.86
C SER A 181 33.91 -4.80 5.33
N ASN A 182 33.62 -5.95 5.97
CA ASN A 182 33.22 -6.00 7.37
C ASN A 182 34.22 -5.32 8.32
N SER A 183 35.49 -5.22 7.93
CA SER A 183 36.58 -4.67 8.74
C SER A 183 37.28 -3.45 8.14
N ALA A 184 36.92 -3.00 6.94
CA ALA A 184 37.65 -1.92 6.25
C ALA A 184 36.76 -1.11 5.30
N ARG A 185 37.14 0.16 5.11
CA ARG A 185 36.56 1.04 4.08
C ARG A 185 37.68 1.69 3.29
N VAL A 186 37.59 1.61 1.98
CA VAL A 186 38.58 2.13 1.05
C VAL A 186 37.84 2.85 -0.06
N ASP A 187 38.16 4.12 -0.28
CA ASP A 187 37.71 4.81 -1.49
C ASP A 187 38.59 4.33 -2.65
N ALA A 188 37.97 4.03 -3.78
CA ALA A 188 38.66 3.53 -4.96
C ALA A 188 38.22 4.30 -6.20
N ASN A 189 39.18 4.65 -7.03
CA ASN A 189 38.95 5.16 -8.38
C ASN A 189 38.74 3.98 -9.31
N MET A 190 37.67 4.03 -10.08
CA MET A 190 37.31 3.01 -11.05
C MET A 190 37.24 3.60 -12.44
N LYS A 191 37.88 2.93 -13.40
CA LYS A 191 37.70 3.16 -14.84
C LYS A 191 37.10 1.91 -15.46
N GLN A 192 36.01 2.04 -16.19
CA GLN A 192 35.38 0.89 -16.83
C GLN A 192 35.00 1.12 -18.29
N VAL A 193 35.05 0.04 -19.05
CA VAL A 193 34.47 -0.07 -20.38
C VAL A 193 33.43 -1.18 -20.35
N ILE A 194 32.21 -0.85 -20.77
CA ILE A 194 31.11 -1.78 -20.95
C ILE A 194 30.80 -1.81 -22.44
N ARG A 195 30.67 -3.00 -23.04
CA ARG A 195 30.23 -3.15 -24.43
C ARG A 195 29.17 -4.24 -24.55
N ARG A 196 28.16 -3.99 -25.38
CA ARG A 196 27.16 -4.99 -25.77
C ARG A 196 27.46 -5.51 -27.17
N TYR A 197 27.36 -6.83 -27.33
CA TYR A 197 27.49 -7.55 -28.58
C TYR A 197 26.18 -8.30 -28.84
N MET A 198 25.46 -7.87 -29.87
CA MET A 198 24.23 -8.52 -30.29
C MET A 198 24.56 -9.58 -31.35
N GLU A 199 24.35 -10.85 -31.00
CA GLU A 199 24.50 -11.99 -31.90
C GLU A 199 23.12 -12.52 -32.31
N PHE A 200 23.09 -13.45 -33.27
CA PHE A 200 21.83 -13.99 -33.78
C PHE A 200 21.03 -14.74 -32.69
N ASP A 201 21.72 -15.55 -31.89
CA ASP A 201 21.13 -16.43 -30.88
C ASP A 201 21.34 -15.95 -29.42
N ARG A 202 22.22 -14.97 -29.20
CA ARG A 202 22.57 -14.47 -27.86
C ARG A 202 22.86 -12.96 -27.83
N ASP A 203 22.89 -12.40 -26.62
CA ASP A 203 23.23 -11.00 -26.38
C ASP A 203 24.23 -10.97 -25.22
N VAL A 204 25.41 -10.44 -25.50
CA VAL A 204 26.57 -10.52 -24.60
C VAL A 204 26.93 -9.12 -24.14
N ILE A 205 27.08 -8.94 -22.84
CA ILE A 205 27.58 -7.70 -22.27
C ILE A 205 28.90 -7.99 -21.58
N THR A 206 29.98 -7.40 -22.10
CA THR A 206 31.32 -7.53 -21.52
C THR A 206 31.65 -6.25 -20.75
N ILE A 207 32.16 -6.42 -19.54
CA ILE A 207 32.53 -5.32 -18.66
C ILE A 207 33.95 -5.55 -18.18
N VAL A 208 34.83 -4.57 -18.41
CA VAL A 208 36.18 -4.58 -17.85
C VAL A 208 36.36 -3.34 -16.99
N ARG A 209 36.83 -3.55 -15.76
CA ARG A 209 37.07 -2.49 -14.78
C ARG A 209 38.51 -2.52 -14.32
N ASN A 210 39.13 -1.35 -14.28
CA ASN A 210 40.35 -1.11 -13.53
C ASN A 210 39.98 -0.40 -12.22
N VAL A 211 40.64 -0.78 -11.14
CA VAL A 211 40.40 -0.30 -9.78
C VAL A 211 41.74 0.11 -9.17
N SER A 212 41.81 1.35 -8.68
CA SER A 212 42.97 1.86 -7.92
C SER A 212 42.50 2.52 -6.60
N PRO A 213 43.33 2.53 -5.54
CA PRO A 213 43.01 3.26 -4.32
C PRO A 213 42.87 4.77 -4.59
N ALA A 214 41.90 5.43 -3.95
CA ALA A 214 41.73 6.88 -4.02
C ALA A 214 42.38 7.56 -2.80
N GLU A 215 43.15 8.63 -3.03
CA GLU A 215 43.65 9.49 -1.95
C GLU A 215 42.50 10.32 -1.37
N ARG A 216 42.42 10.41 -0.04
CA ARG A 216 41.30 11.07 0.66
C ARG A 216 41.28 12.57 0.35
N ALA A 217 40.43 13.01 -0.57
CA ALA A 217 40.05 14.41 -0.69
C ALA A 217 39.27 14.84 0.57
N THR A 218 39.91 15.64 1.41
CA THR A 218 39.32 16.31 2.57
C THR A 218 38.34 17.37 2.11
N GLY A 219 37.06 16.99 2.05
CA GLY A 219 35.96 17.91 1.75
C GLY A 219 34.72 17.12 1.40
N LYS A 220 33.99 16.62 2.39
CA LYS A 220 32.73 15.92 2.17
C LYS A 220 31.65 16.51 3.06
N GLU A 221 30.61 17.03 2.42
CA GLU A 221 29.27 17.02 2.98
C GLU A 221 28.97 15.60 3.49
N SER A 222 28.70 15.49 4.78
CA SER A 222 28.42 14.24 5.45
C SER A 222 27.03 13.74 5.06
N VAL A 223 26.92 12.82 4.11
CA VAL A 223 25.66 12.08 3.90
C VAL A 223 25.47 11.11 5.06
N GLU A 224 24.29 11.06 5.65
CA GLU A 224 23.94 10.13 6.73
C GLU A 224 23.68 8.72 6.16
N THR A 225 24.30 7.69 6.72
CA THR A 225 24.11 6.28 6.31
C THR A 225 23.85 5.38 7.51
N LEU A 226 22.85 4.52 7.39
CA LEU A 226 22.58 3.47 8.36
C LEU A 226 23.46 2.25 8.05
N ILE A 227 24.17 1.73 9.03
CA ILE A 227 24.95 0.50 8.91
C ILE A 227 24.17 -0.61 9.58
N ILE A 228 23.78 -1.62 8.81
CA ILE A 228 23.20 -2.84 9.34
C ILE A 228 24.30 -3.89 9.31
N LYS A 229 24.72 -4.32 10.51
CA LYS A 229 25.75 -5.34 10.68
C LYS A 229 25.43 -6.58 9.82
N ASP A 230 26.42 -7.06 9.10
CA ASP A 230 26.35 -8.26 8.23
C ASP A 230 25.41 -8.15 7.00
N VAL A 231 24.79 -6.99 6.78
CA VAL A 231 23.90 -6.74 5.62
C VAL A 231 24.48 -5.68 4.69
N GLY A 232 24.97 -4.56 5.23
CA GLY A 232 25.58 -3.49 4.44
C GLY A 232 25.35 -2.08 4.99
N SER A 233 25.85 -1.08 4.26
CA SER A 233 25.61 0.34 4.51
C SER A 233 24.57 0.87 3.54
N PHE A 234 23.59 1.62 4.05
CA PHE A 234 22.49 2.15 3.26
C PHE A 234 22.39 3.65 3.45
N SER A 235 22.39 4.37 2.33
CA SER A 235 22.04 5.79 2.30
C SER A 235 20.56 5.97 2.66
N ARG A 236 20.21 7.17 3.14
CA ARG A 236 18.82 7.56 3.36
C ARG A 236 17.93 7.28 2.15
N ARG A 237 18.39 7.62 0.93
CA ARG A 237 17.67 7.39 -0.33
C ARG A 237 17.37 5.92 -0.60
N GLN A 238 18.32 5.01 -0.29
CA GLN A 238 18.10 3.57 -0.46
C GLN A 238 17.06 3.06 0.54
N ILE A 239 17.14 3.48 1.80
CA ILE A 239 16.16 3.12 2.84
C ILE A 239 14.76 3.59 2.44
N GLU A 240 14.64 4.84 1.94
CA GLU A 240 13.40 5.38 1.42
C GLU A 240 12.86 4.60 0.22
N THR A 241 13.74 4.16 -0.69
CA THR A 241 13.36 3.35 -1.85
C THR A 241 12.85 1.97 -1.42
N PHE A 242 13.54 1.28 -0.51
CA PHE A 242 13.06 0.01 0.04
C PHE A 242 11.72 0.18 0.75
N LYS A 243 11.55 1.29 1.48
CA LYS A 243 10.27 1.61 2.11
C LYS A 243 9.17 1.84 1.09
N ARG A 244 9.45 2.52 -0.03
CA ARG A 244 8.49 2.71 -1.14
C ARG A 244 8.11 1.37 -1.79
N VAL A 245 9.07 0.50 -2.08
CA VAL A 245 8.81 -0.83 -2.65
C VAL A 245 7.99 -1.69 -1.69
N GLN A 246 8.32 -1.67 -0.39
CA GLN A 246 7.54 -2.38 0.62
C GLN A 246 6.11 -1.83 0.70
N ASN A 247 5.93 -0.50 0.74
CA ASN A 247 4.61 0.12 0.75
C ASN A 247 3.79 -0.25 -0.50
N LEU A 248 4.42 -0.29 -1.68
CA LEU A 248 3.77 -0.72 -2.92
C LEU A 248 3.35 -2.19 -2.86
N LYS A 249 4.22 -3.07 -2.38
CA LYS A 249 3.91 -4.50 -2.19
C LYS A 249 2.70 -4.68 -1.25
N ASP A 250 2.68 -3.94 -0.15
CA ASP A 250 1.57 -3.96 0.81
C ASP A 250 0.27 -3.45 0.15
N ALA A 251 0.34 -2.36 -0.61
CA ALA A 251 -0.81 -1.81 -1.32
C ALA A 251 -1.37 -2.78 -2.38
N VAL A 252 -0.50 -3.46 -3.15
CA VAL A 252 -0.92 -4.47 -4.13
C VAL A 252 -1.61 -5.65 -3.42
N GLN A 253 -1.06 -6.13 -2.32
CA GLN A 253 -1.68 -7.22 -1.57
C GLN A 253 -3.09 -6.85 -1.07
N ILE A 254 -3.25 -5.64 -0.52
CA ILE A 254 -4.56 -5.13 -0.09
C ILE A 254 -5.51 -4.98 -1.30
N GLY A 255 -5.00 -4.56 -2.46
CA GLY A 255 -5.78 -4.48 -3.70
C GLY A 255 -6.30 -5.85 -4.16
N MET A 256 -5.46 -6.89 -4.09
CA MET A 256 -5.87 -8.26 -4.40
C MET A 256 -6.94 -8.78 -3.43
N ASP A 257 -6.78 -8.51 -2.13
CA ASP A 257 -7.77 -8.86 -1.11
C ASP A 257 -9.09 -8.10 -1.33
N THR A 258 -9.01 -6.84 -1.75
CA THR A 258 -10.15 -6.00 -2.10
C THR A 258 -10.92 -6.58 -3.28
N HIS A 259 -10.23 -6.92 -4.38
CA HIS A 259 -10.84 -7.56 -5.53
C HIS A 259 -11.54 -8.87 -5.17
N LYS A 260 -10.85 -9.72 -4.40
CA LYS A 260 -11.44 -10.98 -3.92
C LYS A 260 -12.74 -10.72 -3.15
N TRP A 261 -12.73 -9.73 -2.25
CA TRP A 261 -13.93 -9.35 -1.49
C TRP A 261 -15.04 -8.83 -2.41
N LEU A 262 -14.72 -8.00 -3.41
CA LEU A 262 -15.70 -7.50 -4.38
C LEU A 262 -16.40 -8.66 -5.09
N VAL A 263 -15.64 -9.58 -5.68
CA VAL A 263 -16.18 -10.70 -6.48
C VAL A 263 -16.92 -11.72 -5.61
N GLU A 264 -16.34 -12.13 -4.49
CA GLU A 264 -16.89 -13.23 -3.68
C GLU A 264 -18.00 -12.78 -2.72
N THR A 265 -18.01 -11.50 -2.31
CA THR A 265 -18.88 -11.02 -1.22
C THR A 265 -19.68 -9.78 -1.60
N GLY A 266 -19.07 -8.77 -2.25
CA GLY A 266 -19.73 -7.51 -2.60
C GLY A 266 -20.78 -7.68 -3.72
N ILE A 267 -20.34 -8.09 -4.90
CA ILE A 267 -21.16 -8.24 -6.11
C ILE A 267 -22.37 -9.15 -5.89
N PRO A 268 -22.26 -10.31 -5.19
CA PRO A 268 -23.42 -11.17 -4.92
C PRO A 268 -24.56 -10.50 -4.15
N THR A 269 -24.34 -9.36 -3.48
CA THR A 269 -25.40 -8.61 -2.78
C THR A 269 -26.20 -7.68 -3.69
N LEU A 270 -25.77 -7.50 -4.92
CA LEU A 270 -26.36 -6.61 -5.91
C LEU A 270 -27.41 -7.33 -6.77
N PRO A 271 -28.34 -6.59 -7.40
CA PRO A 271 -29.20 -7.13 -8.45
C PRO A 271 -28.37 -7.69 -9.62
N ALA A 272 -28.80 -8.82 -10.18
CA ALA A 272 -28.09 -9.48 -11.28
C ALA A 272 -27.88 -8.58 -12.51
N THR A 273 -28.77 -7.59 -12.72
CA THR A 273 -28.72 -6.61 -13.81
C THR A 273 -27.47 -5.74 -13.79
N ILE A 274 -26.81 -5.59 -12.64
CA ILE A 274 -25.60 -4.77 -12.50
C ILE A 274 -24.33 -5.61 -12.31
N HIS A 275 -24.42 -6.94 -12.32
CA HIS A 275 -23.27 -7.82 -12.09
C HIS A 275 -22.19 -7.67 -13.16
N ASP A 276 -22.56 -7.57 -14.43
CA ASP A 276 -21.57 -7.44 -15.52
C ASP A 276 -20.73 -6.16 -15.37
N GLU A 277 -21.39 -5.05 -15.05
CA GLU A 277 -20.71 -3.78 -14.82
C GLU A 277 -19.87 -3.81 -13.54
N ALA A 278 -20.41 -4.39 -12.47
CA ALA A 278 -19.71 -4.54 -11.20
C ALA A 278 -18.44 -5.41 -11.33
N ASN A 279 -18.48 -6.48 -12.13
CA ASN A 279 -17.31 -7.32 -12.41
C ASN A 279 -16.27 -6.55 -13.23
N ARG A 280 -16.67 -5.79 -14.25
CA ARG A 280 -15.74 -4.94 -15.02
C ARG A 280 -14.98 -3.96 -14.13
N VAL A 281 -15.67 -3.33 -13.18
CA VAL A 281 -15.05 -2.40 -12.22
C VAL A 281 -14.10 -3.13 -11.26
N ALA A 282 -14.43 -4.36 -10.85
CA ALA A 282 -13.52 -5.18 -10.06
C ALA A 282 -12.26 -5.56 -10.86
N ASP A 283 -12.41 -5.96 -12.13
CA ASP A 283 -11.29 -6.28 -13.02
C ASP A 283 -10.40 -5.05 -13.27
N GLU A 284 -11.00 -3.87 -13.47
CA GLU A 284 -10.28 -2.60 -13.60
C GLU A 284 -9.42 -2.31 -12.35
N LEU A 285 -9.96 -2.54 -11.15
CA LEU A 285 -9.21 -2.39 -9.91
C LEU A 285 -8.00 -3.33 -9.85
N MET A 286 -8.14 -4.59 -10.29
CA MET A 286 -7.02 -5.54 -10.34
C MET A 286 -5.95 -5.17 -11.35
N ALA A 287 -6.34 -4.61 -12.49
CA ALA A 287 -5.44 -4.23 -13.57
C ALA A 287 -4.73 -2.88 -13.34
N THR A 288 -5.10 -2.15 -12.28
CA THR A 288 -4.65 -0.77 -12.08
C THR A 288 -3.55 -0.63 -11.03
N TYR A 289 -2.52 0.15 -11.36
CA TYR A 289 -1.48 0.55 -10.40
C TYR A 289 -2.10 1.27 -9.17
N PRO A 290 -1.82 0.85 -7.92
CA PRO A 290 -2.52 1.36 -6.74
C PRO A 290 -2.44 2.88 -6.54
N TYR A 291 -1.34 3.51 -6.97
CA TYR A 291 -1.15 4.96 -6.81
C TYR A 291 -1.55 5.75 -8.06
N LYS A 292 -2.22 5.12 -9.04
CA LYS A 292 -2.81 5.81 -10.19
C LYS A 292 -3.94 6.72 -9.69
N PRO A 293 -4.01 7.99 -10.13
CA PRO A 293 -5.14 8.87 -9.83
C PRO A 293 -6.46 8.30 -10.38
N ILE A 294 -7.55 8.51 -9.64
CA ILE A 294 -8.90 8.12 -10.07
C ILE A 294 -9.44 9.19 -11.03
N GLN A 295 -9.89 8.77 -12.22
CA GLN A 295 -10.45 9.68 -13.20
C GLN A 295 -11.76 10.31 -12.69
N GLY A 296 -11.95 11.59 -13.01
CA GLY A 296 -13.12 12.35 -12.60
C GLY A 296 -13.09 12.84 -11.15
N LEU A 297 -12.03 12.59 -10.37
CA LEU A 297 -11.78 13.28 -9.10
C LEU A 297 -10.72 14.40 -9.30
N PRO A 298 -10.67 15.42 -8.42
CA PRO A 298 -9.62 16.42 -8.41
C PRO A 298 -8.21 15.81 -8.37
N ASN A 299 -7.22 16.52 -8.90
CA ASN A 299 -5.82 16.04 -8.88
C ASN A 299 -5.18 16.25 -7.49
N LEU A 300 -5.64 15.49 -6.51
CA LEU A 300 -5.07 15.42 -5.17
C LEU A 300 -4.26 14.13 -5.00
N SER A 301 -3.17 14.20 -4.24
CA SER A 301 -2.22 13.09 -4.07
C SER A 301 -2.83 11.87 -3.39
N ASP A 302 -3.95 12.01 -2.69
CA ASP A 302 -4.65 10.95 -1.96
C ASP A 302 -5.87 10.38 -2.72
N TYR A 303 -6.25 10.93 -3.88
CA TYR A 303 -7.31 10.41 -4.76
C TYR A 303 -6.79 9.36 -5.75
N GLN A 304 -6.17 8.34 -5.18
CA GLN A 304 -5.58 7.23 -5.91
C GLN A 304 -6.38 5.95 -5.71
N TYR A 305 -6.20 4.95 -6.60
CA TYR A 305 -6.90 3.67 -6.51
C TYR A 305 -6.80 2.98 -5.13
N ALA A 306 -5.65 3.09 -4.47
CA ALA A 306 -5.42 2.54 -3.14
C ALA A 306 -6.39 3.07 -2.06
N MET A 307 -6.99 4.24 -2.27
CA MET A 307 -8.05 4.79 -1.43
C MET A 307 -9.28 3.86 -1.42
N LEU A 308 -9.63 3.27 -2.56
CA LEU A 308 -10.83 2.45 -2.72
C LEU A 308 -10.78 1.15 -1.90
N TYR A 309 -9.57 0.68 -1.59
CA TYR A 309 -9.38 -0.52 -0.78
C TYR A 309 -9.98 -0.37 0.63
N ARG A 310 -10.11 0.87 1.11
CA ARG A 310 -10.72 1.23 2.40
C ARG A 310 -12.23 1.00 2.45
N ALA A 311 -12.88 0.79 1.31
CA ALA A 311 -14.29 0.44 1.28
C ALA A 311 -14.55 -0.98 1.79
N THR A 312 -13.53 -1.85 1.80
CA THR A 312 -13.68 -3.25 2.21
C THR A 312 -13.62 -3.42 3.73
N PRO A 313 -14.46 -4.29 4.32
CA PRO A 313 -14.39 -4.57 5.76
C PRO A 313 -13.15 -5.44 6.08
N PRO A 314 -12.56 -5.33 7.29
CA PRO A 314 -12.95 -4.46 8.40
C PRO A 314 -12.19 -3.12 8.41
N THR A 315 -11.97 -2.50 7.25
CA THR A 315 -11.17 -1.26 7.17
C THR A 315 -12.01 0.00 7.36
N TRP A 316 -11.33 1.04 7.85
CA TRP A 316 -11.88 2.37 8.10
C TRP A 316 -11.72 3.24 6.85
N LEU A 317 -12.78 3.98 6.51
CA LEU A 317 -12.65 5.08 5.54
C LEU A 317 -11.77 6.18 6.13
N ASN A 318 -10.87 6.70 5.30
CA ASN A 318 -10.05 7.86 5.64
C ASN A 318 -10.67 9.14 5.10
N ASP A 319 -10.03 10.27 5.41
CA ASP A 319 -10.44 11.59 4.94
C ASP A 319 -10.62 11.61 3.41
N ALA A 320 -9.71 11.00 2.65
CA ALA A 320 -9.77 11.00 1.19
C ALA A 320 -11.08 10.40 0.68
N CYS A 321 -11.55 9.28 1.26
CA CYS A 321 -12.83 8.66 0.89
C CYS A 321 -14.02 9.60 1.14
N ILE A 322 -14.08 10.23 2.32
CA ILE A 322 -15.20 11.10 2.69
C ILE A 322 -15.16 12.39 1.87
N ARG A 323 -13.97 12.95 1.65
CA ARG A 323 -13.75 14.16 0.87
C ARG A 323 -14.13 13.94 -0.60
N ALA A 324 -13.74 12.80 -1.18
CA ALA A 324 -14.13 12.41 -2.53
C ALA A 324 -15.66 12.23 -2.65
N LEU A 325 -16.31 11.61 -1.67
CA LEU A 325 -17.77 11.49 -1.64
C LEU A 325 -18.45 12.86 -1.58
N CYS A 326 -18.03 13.72 -0.64
CA CYS A 326 -18.58 15.07 -0.50
C CYS A 326 -18.36 15.91 -1.78
N TRP A 327 -17.20 15.77 -2.42
CA TRP A 327 -16.91 16.42 -3.69
C TRP A 327 -17.84 15.92 -4.79
N ARG A 328 -17.98 14.61 -4.99
CA ARG A 328 -18.89 14.02 -6.00
C ARG A 328 -20.33 14.46 -5.78
N LEU A 329 -20.83 14.39 -4.54
CA LEU A 329 -22.18 14.87 -4.20
C LEU A 329 -22.37 16.36 -4.55
N SER A 330 -21.36 17.20 -4.35
CA SER A 330 -21.43 18.62 -4.68
C SER A 330 -21.38 18.89 -6.20
N GLN A 331 -20.83 17.96 -7.00
CA GLN A 331 -20.86 18.04 -8.47
C GLN A 331 -22.19 17.53 -9.02
N ASP A 332 -22.66 16.39 -8.50
CA ASP A 332 -23.87 15.72 -9.00
C ASP A 332 -25.16 16.44 -8.57
N TYR A 333 -25.11 17.14 -7.43
CA TYR A 333 -26.25 17.85 -6.84
C TYR A 333 -25.88 19.31 -6.58
N PRO A 334 -26.22 20.24 -7.51
CA PRO A 334 -25.83 21.65 -7.42
C PRO A 334 -26.35 22.40 -6.19
N ASN A 335 -27.39 21.88 -5.53
CA ASN A 335 -27.93 22.40 -4.27
C ASN A 335 -27.16 21.91 -3.03
N CYS A 336 -26.05 21.18 -3.21
CA CYS A 336 -25.22 20.64 -2.14
C CYS A 336 -23.85 21.33 -2.07
N ARG A 337 -23.33 21.53 -0.85
CA ARG A 337 -22.00 22.07 -0.60
C ARG A 337 -21.26 21.26 0.46
N PHE A 338 -19.95 21.17 0.32
CA PHE A 338 -19.02 20.63 1.32
C PHE A 338 -18.27 21.77 2.01
N ALA A 339 -18.50 21.95 3.31
CA ALA A 339 -17.92 23.07 4.08
C ALA A 339 -16.52 22.80 4.65
N GLY A 340 -15.93 21.63 4.35
CA GLY A 340 -14.64 21.21 4.89
C GLY A 340 -14.79 20.25 6.07
N PHE A 341 -13.66 19.68 6.48
CA PHE A 341 -13.58 18.84 7.67
C PHE A 341 -13.52 19.69 8.92
N GLN A 342 -14.27 19.28 9.95
CA GLN A 342 -14.18 19.87 11.28
C GLN A 342 -13.47 18.89 12.21
N SER A 343 -12.31 19.31 12.76
CA SER A 343 -11.65 18.55 13.81
C SER A 343 -12.49 18.58 15.09
N ALA A 344 -12.70 17.42 15.73
CA ALA A 344 -13.52 17.30 16.91
C ALA A 344 -12.81 16.49 18.00
N VAL A 345 -13.07 16.83 19.26
CA VAL A 345 -12.50 16.14 20.43
C VAL A 345 -13.64 15.56 21.27
N PRO A 346 -13.55 14.32 21.79
CA PRO A 346 -14.60 13.74 22.62
C PRO A 346 -14.84 14.58 23.89
N LYS A 347 -16.11 14.82 24.25
CA LYS A 347 -16.48 15.65 25.42
C LYS A 347 -17.22 14.83 26.48
N SER A 348 -16.63 14.69 27.67
CA SER A 348 -17.20 13.90 28.77
C SER A 348 -18.47 14.52 29.39
N LYS A 349 -18.63 15.84 29.29
CA LYS A 349 -19.81 16.58 29.76
C LYS A 349 -20.23 17.60 28.72
N ARG A 350 -21.52 17.94 28.72
CA ARG A 350 -22.09 19.06 27.96
C ARG A 350 -21.81 20.37 28.70
N THR A 351 -20.54 20.73 28.85
CA THR A 351 -20.13 21.96 29.55
C THR A 351 -20.15 23.13 28.57
N ARG A 352 -21.04 24.10 28.80
CA ARG A 352 -21.02 25.39 28.10
C ARG A 352 -19.84 26.21 28.63
N ASN A 353 -18.69 26.11 27.98
CA ASN A 353 -17.66 27.13 28.13
C ASN A 353 -17.86 28.16 27.01
N THR A 354 -18.20 29.40 27.36
CA THR A 354 -18.54 30.45 26.40
C THR A 354 -17.36 30.90 25.53
N ASP A 355 -16.13 30.60 25.95
CA ASP A 355 -14.91 30.91 25.21
C ASP A 355 -14.49 29.79 24.24
N ASP A 356 -15.12 28.61 24.34
CA ASP A 356 -14.79 27.48 23.47
C ASP A 356 -15.36 27.74 22.06
N GLN A 357 -14.50 27.70 21.05
CA GLN A 357 -14.86 27.81 19.64
C GLN A 357 -14.73 26.42 19.01
N PRO A 358 -15.71 25.52 19.23
CA PRO A 358 -15.65 24.13 18.76
C PRO A 358 -15.70 23.99 17.24
N VAL A 359 -15.96 25.09 16.52
CA VAL A 359 -15.99 25.13 15.06
C VAL A 359 -14.83 25.99 14.56
N GLU A 360 -14.02 25.42 13.68
CA GLU A 360 -12.92 26.12 13.04
C GLU A 360 -13.46 27.31 12.22
N ALA A 361 -12.73 28.42 12.25
CA ALA A 361 -13.17 29.65 11.58
C ALA A 361 -13.38 29.48 10.07
N SER A 362 -12.56 28.64 9.42
CA SER A 362 -12.67 28.28 8.00
C SER A 362 -13.96 27.53 7.69
N VAL A 363 -14.29 26.50 8.49
CA VAL A 363 -15.52 25.71 8.36
C VAL A 363 -16.73 26.59 8.63
N ARG A 364 -16.71 27.37 9.72
CA ARG A 364 -17.79 28.31 10.05
C ARG A 364 -18.01 29.32 8.94
N GLY A 365 -16.95 29.94 8.43
CA GLY A 365 -17.02 30.89 7.32
C GLY A 365 -17.65 30.26 6.07
N SER A 366 -17.23 29.05 5.72
CA SER A 366 -17.79 28.29 4.59
C SER A 366 -19.28 27.97 4.79
N VAL A 367 -19.68 27.51 5.98
CA VAL A 367 -21.10 27.26 6.29
C VAL A 367 -21.91 28.53 6.13
N LEU A 368 -21.49 29.65 6.73
CA LEU A 368 -22.21 30.93 6.65
C LEU A 368 -22.29 31.47 5.23
N GLN A 369 -21.25 31.28 4.42
CA GLN A 369 -21.29 31.61 3.01
C GLN A 369 -22.32 30.74 2.27
N PHE A 370 -22.22 29.41 2.40
CA PHE A 370 -23.02 28.46 1.63
C PHE A 370 -24.51 28.50 1.98
N VAL A 371 -24.89 28.75 3.24
CA VAL A 371 -26.31 28.86 3.60
C VAL A 371 -27.00 30.11 3.02
N ASN A 372 -26.21 31.10 2.59
CA ASN A 372 -26.71 32.32 1.95
C ASN A 372 -26.59 32.26 0.41
N GLU A 373 -25.97 31.22 -0.14
CA GLU A 373 -25.93 31.02 -1.59
C GLU A 373 -27.33 30.67 -2.11
N PRO A 374 -27.75 31.27 -3.25
CA PRO A 374 -28.98 30.87 -3.92
C PRO A 374 -28.96 29.38 -4.25
N ASP A 375 -30.14 28.75 -4.15
CA ASP A 375 -30.40 27.35 -4.50
C ASP A 375 -29.69 26.27 -3.66
N VAL A 376 -28.79 26.63 -2.74
CA VAL A 376 -28.21 25.69 -1.78
C VAL A 376 -29.27 25.23 -0.78
N ASP A 377 -29.37 23.91 -0.63
CA ASP A 377 -30.29 23.25 0.30
C ASP A 377 -29.56 22.39 1.33
N THR A 378 -28.41 21.81 0.99
CA THR A 378 -27.68 20.90 1.89
C THR A 378 -26.21 21.30 2.03
N VAL A 379 -25.76 21.56 3.26
CA VAL A 379 -24.34 21.77 3.58
C VAL A 379 -23.83 20.61 4.43
N MET A 380 -22.77 19.95 3.99
CA MET A 380 -22.15 18.79 4.64
C MET A 380 -20.91 19.20 5.45
N VAL A 381 -20.85 18.78 6.71
CA VAL A 381 -19.71 19.00 7.63
C VAL A 381 -19.33 17.67 8.30
N PRO A 382 -18.35 16.93 7.77
CA PRO A 382 -17.83 15.74 8.43
C PRO A 382 -16.99 16.12 9.65
N LEU A 383 -17.16 15.36 10.73
CA LEU A 383 -16.44 15.55 11.99
C LEU A 383 -15.41 14.43 12.17
N ASN A 384 -14.14 14.81 12.27
CA ASN A 384 -13.03 13.88 12.45
C ASN A 384 -12.52 13.90 13.90
N PHE A 385 -12.56 12.76 14.59
CA PHE A 385 -12.02 12.62 15.94
C PHE A 385 -10.62 12.00 15.90
N SER A 386 -9.64 12.80 15.46
CA SER A 386 -8.23 12.38 15.36
C SER A 386 -8.03 11.08 14.58
N ASN A 387 -8.81 10.87 13.51
CA ASN A 387 -8.84 9.65 12.69
C ASN A 387 -9.28 8.37 13.44
N PHE A 388 -9.90 8.50 14.63
CA PHE A 388 -10.43 7.38 15.41
C PHE A 388 -11.92 7.13 15.21
N HIS A 389 -12.66 8.17 14.85
CA HIS A 389 -14.10 8.09 14.69
C HIS A 389 -14.62 9.17 13.76
N TRP A 390 -15.73 8.88 13.09
CA TRP A 390 -16.41 9.81 12.19
C TRP A 390 -17.83 10.08 12.69
N CYS A 391 -18.14 11.37 12.81
CA CYS A 391 -19.50 11.87 12.97
C CYS A 391 -19.78 12.86 11.82
N CYS A 392 -20.98 13.43 11.78
CA CYS A 392 -21.24 14.54 10.88
C CYS A 392 -22.29 15.51 11.40
N VAL A 393 -22.23 16.72 10.86
CA VAL A 393 -23.29 17.71 10.87
C VAL A 393 -23.77 17.95 9.45
N VAL A 394 -25.09 18.08 9.27
CA VAL A 394 -25.73 18.38 8.00
C VAL A 394 -26.70 19.55 8.21
N ILE A 395 -26.51 20.63 7.47
CA ILE A 395 -27.41 21.78 7.49
C ILE A 395 -28.37 21.66 6.32
N LYS A 396 -29.68 21.67 6.60
CA LYS A 396 -30.75 21.79 5.60
C LYS A 396 -31.26 23.22 5.60
N VAL A 397 -30.92 23.97 4.56
CA VAL A 397 -31.14 25.42 4.46
C VAL A 397 -32.62 25.74 4.36
N LYS A 398 -33.36 25.07 3.48
CA LYS A 398 -34.79 25.33 3.25
C LYS A 398 -35.65 24.91 4.45
N GLU A 399 -35.27 23.82 5.11
CA GLU A 399 -35.97 23.33 6.32
C GLU A 399 -35.58 24.09 7.58
N LYS A 400 -34.54 24.93 7.54
CA LYS A 400 -33.94 25.60 8.71
C LYS A 400 -33.58 24.60 9.82
N ARG A 401 -32.82 23.55 9.46
CA ARG A 401 -32.43 22.47 10.39
C ARG A 401 -30.94 22.17 10.34
N ILE A 402 -30.36 21.92 11.51
CA ILE A 402 -28.99 21.45 11.70
C ILE A 402 -29.06 20.05 12.31
N TYR A 403 -28.80 19.04 11.49
CA TYR A 403 -28.74 17.65 11.93
C TYR A 403 -27.34 17.33 12.43
N PHE A 404 -27.22 16.65 13.56
CA PHE A 404 -25.96 16.06 14.01
C PHE A 404 -26.11 14.55 14.20
N TYR A 405 -25.06 13.81 13.88
CA TYR A 405 -25.12 12.36 13.78
C TYR A 405 -23.81 11.71 14.24
N ASP A 406 -23.93 10.79 15.21
CA ASP A 406 -22.90 9.84 15.59
C ASP A 406 -23.40 8.42 15.29
N PRO A 407 -22.77 7.68 14.36
CA PRO A 407 -23.13 6.29 14.07
C PRO A 407 -23.09 5.36 15.29
N LEU A 408 -22.21 5.61 16.26
CA LEU A 408 -22.09 4.79 17.48
C LEU A 408 -23.03 5.25 18.60
N ASN A 409 -23.63 6.43 18.48
CA ASN A 409 -24.46 7.07 19.49
C ASN A 409 -23.82 7.03 20.90
N GLN A 410 -22.52 7.33 20.96
CA GLN A 410 -21.73 7.31 22.19
C GLN A 410 -21.66 8.72 22.77
N GLY A 411 -21.95 8.84 24.06
CA GLY A 411 -22.06 10.12 24.77
C GLY A 411 -20.93 11.12 24.46
N PRO A 412 -19.64 10.74 24.54
CA PRO A 412 -18.54 11.68 24.28
C PRO A 412 -18.52 12.29 22.87
N TYR A 413 -18.81 11.49 21.84
CA TYR A 413 -18.82 11.95 20.45
C TYR A 413 -20.11 12.71 20.14
N MET A 414 -21.25 12.23 20.63
CA MET A 414 -22.53 12.95 20.55
C MET A 414 -22.47 14.33 21.21
N ASN A 415 -21.81 14.45 22.36
CA ASN A 415 -21.62 15.72 23.04
C ASN A 415 -20.79 16.71 22.21
N ALA A 416 -19.78 16.23 21.50
CA ALA A 416 -18.98 17.07 20.61
C ALA A 416 -19.77 17.47 19.35
N ALA A 417 -20.51 16.53 18.74
CA ALA A 417 -21.31 16.79 17.56
C ALA A 417 -22.46 17.79 17.83
N VAL A 418 -23.15 17.67 18.97
CA VAL A 418 -24.19 18.64 19.36
C VAL A 418 -23.60 20.01 19.69
N ASP A 419 -22.37 20.06 20.23
CA ASP A 419 -21.70 21.32 20.55
C ASP A 419 -21.32 22.09 19.28
N VAL A 420 -20.78 21.40 18.27
CA VAL A 420 -20.57 21.97 16.93
C VAL A 420 -21.88 22.49 16.34
N ALA A 421 -22.93 21.69 16.35
CA ALA A 421 -24.24 22.10 15.82
C ALA A 421 -24.84 23.30 16.58
N THR A 422 -24.70 23.33 17.90
CA THR A 422 -25.18 24.43 18.75
C THR A 422 -24.36 25.69 18.52
N ASN A 423 -23.04 25.58 18.35
CA ASN A 423 -22.17 26.72 18.05
C ASN A 423 -22.53 27.35 16.69
N LEU A 424 -22.81 26.53 15.66
CA LEU A 424 -23.30 27.04 14.37
C LEU A 424 -24.64 27.78 14.50
N LYS A 425 -25.59 27.25 15.30
CA LYS A 425 -26.86 27.92 15.60
C LYS A 425 -26.64 29.32 16.18
N ILE A 426 -25.84 29.44 17.23
CA ILE A 426 -25.62 30.75 17.88
C ILE A 426 -24.73 31.70 17.05
N SER A 427 -23.94 31.17 16.12
CA SER A 427 -22.97 31.93 15.30
C SER A 427 -23.46 32.29 13.89
N GLY A 428 -24.77 32.45 13.69
CA GLY A 428 -25.33 32.93 12.43
C GLY A 428 -26.49 32.12 11.85
N LEU A 429 -26.88 31.02 12.50
CA LEU A 429 -28.03 30.19 12.11
C LEU A 429 -29.10 30.17 13.22
N GLN A 430 -29.39 31.33 13.84
CA GLN A 430 -30.18 31.39 15.08
C GLN A 430 -31.62 30.88 14.90
N ASP A 431 -32.17 31.03 13.69
CA ASP A 431 -33.50 30.57 13.28
C ASP A 431 -33.56 29.07 12.96
N TYR A 432 -32.44 28.33 13.02
CA TYR A 432 -32.39 26.90 12.69
C TYR A 432 -32.60 26.00 13.90
N ASP A 433 -33.29 24.88 13.73
CA ASP A 433 -33.45 23.85 14.77
C ASP A 433 -32.30 22.83 14.77
N VAL A 434 -31.76 22.53 15.95
CA VAL A 434 -30.70 21.51 16.11
C VAL A 434 -31.35 20.16 16.43
N ILE A 435 -31.17 19.18 15.55
CA ILE A 435 -31.89 17.90 15.57
C ILE A 435 -30.91 16.71 15.65
N PRO A 436 -31.02 15.84 16.66
CA PRO A 436 -30.24 14.60 16.69
C PRO A 436 -30.69 13.64 15.60
N GLN A 437 -29.74 12.94 14.99
CA GLN A 437 -29.99 11.74 14.21
C GLN A 437 -29.47 10.54 15.00
N ASN A 438 -30.35 9.57 15.27
CA ASN A 438 -30.03 8.37 16.06
C ASN A 438 -30.21 7.08 15.26
N ASN A 439 -30.50 7.19 13.97
CA ASN A 439 -30.70 6.05 13.08
C ASN A 439 -30.14 6.41 11.70
N PRO A 440 -29.38 5.50 11.06
CA PRO A 440 -29.03 4.14 11.50
C PRO A 440 -27.95 4.10 12.59
N LEU A 441 -27.84 2.99 13.33
CA LEU A 441 -26.79 2.76 14.33
C LEU A 441 -25.78 1.73 13.83
N GLN A 442 -24.51 1.97 14.12
CA GLN A 442 -23.39 1.07 13.87
C GLN A 442 -23.18 0.12 15.05
N PHE A 443 -22.95 -1.16 14.74
CA PHE A 443 -22.65 -2.19 15.73
C PHE A 443 -21.23 -2.77 15.61
N ASP A 444 -20.56 -2.56 14.48
CA ASP A 444 -19.14 -2.94 14.30
C ASP A 444 -18.18 -1.83 14.77
N GLY A 445 -16.87 -2.10 14.77
CA GLY A 445 -15.85 -1.14 15.17
C GLY A 445 -15.18 -0.37 14.03
N TYR A 446 -15.74 -0.38 12.81
CA TYR A 446 -15.00 0.08 11.62
C TYR A 446 -15.84 0.74 10.51
N SER A 447 -17.15 0.85 10.68
CA SER A 447 -18.04 1.37 9.64
C SER A 447 -18.46 2.83 9.82
N CYS A 448 -17.96 3.55 10.83
CA CYS A 448 -18.42 4.93 11.12
C CYS A 448 -18.37 5.86 9.90
N GLY A 449 -17.27 5.82 9.13
CA GLY A 449 -17.15 6.57 7.89
C GLY A 449 -18.19 6.15 6.83
N VAL A 450 -18.52 4.86 6.71
CA VAL A 450 -19.56 4.37 5.79
C VAL A 450 -20.92 4.93 6.20
N TYR A 451 -21.25 4.90 7.49
CA TYR A 451 -22.51 5.45 8.00
C TYR A 451 -22.59 6.97 7.79
N VAL A 452 -21.50 7.71 8.00
CA VAL A 452 -21.43 9.15 7.69
C VAL A 452 -21.64 9.42 6.19
N CYS A 453 -20.96 8.69 5.31
CA CYS A 453 -21.14 8.79 3.86
C CYS A 453 -22.61 8.56 3.45
N TRP A 454 -23.25 7.53 4.00
CA TRP A 454 -24.66 7.23 3.71
C TRP A 454 -25.63 8.24 4.33
N MET A 455 -25.29 8.84 5.47
CA MET A 455 -26.06 9.96 6.04
C MET A 455 -26.03 11.17 5.09
N PHE A 456 -24.86 11.49 4.51
CA PHE A 456 -24.77 12.55 3.50
C PHE A 456 -25.57 12.21 2.25
N ILE A 457 -25.38 11.02 1.66
CA ILE A 457 -26.15 10.58 0.48
C ILE A 457 -27.65 10.71 0.76
N HIS A 458 -28.13 10.23 1.91
CA HIS A 458 -29.55 10.28 2.27
C HIS A 458 -30.11 11.70 2.44
N LYS A 459 -29.29 12.66 2.90
CA LYS A 459 -29.73 14.05 3.08
C LYS A 459 -29.66 14.88 1.79
N VAL A 460 -28.83 14.45 0.83
CA VAL A 460 -28.62 15.10 -0.46
C VAL A 460 -29.56 14.55 -1.54
N VAL A 461 -29.68 13.24 -1.64
CA VAL A 461 -30.42 12.55 -2.71
C VAL A 461 -31.90 12.38 -2.33
N PRO A 462 -32.85 12.95 -3.11
CA PRO A 462 -34.27 12.78 -2.84
C PRO A 462 -34.73 11.33 -3.06
N GLY A 463 -35.56 10.79 -2.16
CA GLY A 463 -36.39 9.62 -2.42
C GLY A 463 -35.71 8.24 -2.40
N SER A 464 -35.33 7.76 -1.21
CA SER A 464 -35.67 6.42 -0.70
C SER A 464 -34.95 6.15 0.62
N PRO A 465 -35.64 5.68 1.67
CA PRO A 465 -34.98 5.16 2.86
C PRO A 465 -34.11 3.96 2.48
N VAL A 466 -32.81 4.11 2.66
CA VAL A 466 -31.83 3.09 2.32
C VAL A 466 -31.57 2.22 3.54
N GLY A 467 -31.78 0.91 3.42
CA GLY A 467 -31.48 -0.03 4.49
C GLY A 467 -29.99 -0.02 4.85
N MET A 468 -29.69 0.30 6.12
CA MET A 468 -28.36 0.37 6.73
C MET A 468 -28.20 -0.66 7.86
N SER A 469 -28.93 -1.77 7.78
CA SER A 469 -28.75 -2.93 8.66
C SER A 469 -27.40 -3.61 8.41
N ASP A 470 -26.91 -4.40 9.37
CA ASP A 470 -25.68 -5.21 9.22
C ASP A 470 -25.73 -6.10 7.97
N LYS A 471 -26.91 -6.63 7.63
CA LYS A 471 -27.10 -7.47 6.43
C LYS A 471 -26.90 -6.71 5.12
N SER A 472 -27.26 -5.43 5.10
CA SER A 472 -27.12 -4.55 3.94
C SER A 472 -25.74 -3.87 3.87
N LEU A 473 -24.97 -3.86 4.96
CA LEU A 473 -23.73 -3.09 5.04
C LEU A 473 -22.68 -3.50 3.98
N THR A 474 -22.64 -4.79 3.65
CA THR A 474 -21.81 -5.31 2.53
C THR A 474 -22.17 -4.64 1.21
N ARG A 475 -23.47 -4.57 0.89
CA ARG A 475 -23.98 -3.89 -0.31
C ARG A 475 -23.64 -2.39 -0.28
N ARG A 476 -23.83 -1.75 0.89
CA ARG A 476 -23.56 -0.32 1.08
C ARG A 476 -22.09 0.05 0.92
N ARG A 477 -21.19 -0.85 1.31
CA ARG A 477 -19.74 -0.72 1.06
C ARG A 477 -19.41 -0.87 -0.41
N PHE A 478 -20.02 -1.85 -1.10
CA PHE A 478 -19.84 -2.00 -2.55
C PHE A 478 -20.34 -0.76 -3.31
N GLU A 479 -21.55 -0.29 -3.02
CA GLU A 479 -22.13 0.87 -3.69
C GLU A 479 -21.30 2.14 -3.45
N LEU A 480 -20.75 2.30 -2.24
CA LEU A 480 -19.84 3.39 -1.94
C LEU A 480 -18.52 3.26 -2.73
N PHE A 481 -17.92 2.07 -2.77
CA PHE A 481 -16.76 1.78 -3.63
C PHE A 481 -17.05 2.15 -5.09
N PHE A 482 -18.18 1.68 -5.61
CA PHE A 482 -18.60 1.90 -6.98
C PHE A 482 -18.79 3.39 -7.27
N TYR A 483 -19.43 4.13 -6.37
CA TYR A 483 -19.65 5.57 -6.51
C TYR A 483 -18.33 6.36 -6.46
N LEU A 484 -17.42 6.01 -5.55
CA LEU A 484 -16.12 6.67 -5.43
C LEU A 484 -15.28 6.51 -6.71
N LEU A 485 -15.31 5.33 -7.33
CA LEU A 485 -14.58 5.05 -8.56
C LEU A 485 -15.26 5.67 -9.80
N THR A 486 -16.57 5.42 -9.97
CA THR A 486 -17.27 5.74 -11.24
C THR A 486 -17.97 7.09 -11.26
N GLY A 487 -18.25 7.68 -10.10
CA GLY A 487 -19.13 8.85 -9.99
C GLY A 487 -20.61 8.55 -10.15
N ARG A 488 -21.02 7.28 -10.32
CA ARG A 488 -22.43 6.92 -10.47
C ARG A 488 -22.97 6.23 -9.23
N LEU A 489 -23.99 6.80 -8.61
CA LEU A 489 -24.71 6.17 -7.51
C LEU A 489 -25.62 5.07 -8.08
N LEU A 490 -25.50 3.84 -7.59
CA LEU A 490 -26.36 2.74 -8.00
C LEU A 490 -27.81 2.94 -7.50
N PRO A 491 -28.84 2.50 -8.25
CA PRO A 491 -30.23 2.64 -7.82
C PRO A 491 -30.48 2.02 -6.45
N CYS A 492 -31.07 2.80 -5.53
CA CYS A 492 -31.52 2.30 -4.25
C CYS A 492 -32.81 1.48 -4.44
N GLU A 493 -32.68 0.22 -4.87
CA GLU A 493 -33.85 -0.67 -4.94
C GLU A 493 -34.40 -0.94 -3.53
N GLY A 494 -35.55 -0.35 -3.22
CA GLY A 494 -36.42 -0.75 -2.12
C GLY A 494 -37.15 -2.07 -2.42
N PRO A 495 -37.68 -2.78 -1.42
CA PRO A 495 -38.22 -4.15 -1.55
C PRO A 495 -39.60 -4.25 -2.23
N LEU A 496 -39.85 -3.58 -3.35
CA LEU A 496 -41.17 -3.56 -4.02
C LEU A 496 -41.24 -4.14 -5.44
N GLN A 497 -40.24 -4.89 -5.91
CA GLN A 497 -40.30 -5.56 -7.23
C GLN A 497 -40.27 -7.10 -7.19
N GLN A 498 -40.42 -7.73 -6.02
CA GLN A 498 -40.42 -9.20 -5.93
C GLN A 498 -41.79 -9.87 -6.14
N THR A 499 -42.86 -9.11 -6.31
CA THR A 499 -44.23 -9.67 -6.36
C THR A 499 -44.69 -10.10 -7.76
N GLN A 500 -43.99 -9.72 -8.84
CA GLN A 500 -44.43 -10.07 -10.21
C GLN A 500 -43.67 -11.26 -10.83
N LEU A 501 -42.49 -11.63 -10.31
CA LEU A 501 -41.72 -12.78 -10.82
C LEU A 501 -42.09 -14.13 -10.18
N THR A 502 -42.76 -14.12 -9.02
CA THR A 502 -43.06 -15.34 -8.23
C THR A 502 -44.27 -16.14 -8.74
N GLN A 503 -45.11 -15.57 -9.62
CA GLN A 503 -46.22 -16.31 -10.25
C GLN A 503 -45.82 -16.98 -11.58
N ALA A 504 -44.81 -16.47 -12.29
CA ALA A 504 -44.35 -17.04 -13.56
C ALA A 504 -43.45 -18.28 -13.40
N THR A 505 -42.68 -18.37 -12.31
CA THR A 505 -41.77 -19.50 -12.04
C THR A 505 -42.43 -20.69 -11.33
N ARG A 506 -43.65 -20.53 -10.80
CA ARG A 506 -44.36 -21.61 -10.07
C ARG A 506 -44.97 -22.70 -10.96
N ARG A 507 -44.98 -22.52 -12.29
CA ARG A 507 -45.61 -23.45 -13.23
C ARG A 507 -44.67 -24.38 -14.00
N LYS A 508 -43.35 -24.20 -13.90
CA LYS A 508 -42.37 -25.09 -14.53
C LYS A 508 -41.30 -25.46 -13.49
N ASN A 509 -41.45 -26.65 -12.93
CA ASN A 509 -40.40 -27.53 -12.35
C ASN A 509 -40.83 -28.15 -11.01
N ARG A 510 -41.56 -29.27 -11.11
CA ARG A 510 -41.69 -30.28 -10.06
C ARG A 510 -40.68 -31.42 -10.34
N ARG A 511 -39.57 -31.44 -9.55
CA ARG A 511 -38.79 -32.58 -8.95
C ARG A 511 -38.27 -33.76 -9.85
N PRO A 512 -37.26 -34.58 -9.42
CA PRO A 512 -36.80 -34.86 -8.04
C PRO A 512 -35.27 -34.91 -7.77
N ARG A 513 -34.95 -35.09 -6.46
CA ARG A 513 -33.65 -35.20 -5.79
C ARG A 513 -32.89 -36.52 -6.05
N ALA A 514 -31.57 -36.43 -6.10
CA ALA A 514 -30.56 -37.41 -5.64
C ALA A 514 -29.16 -36.74 -5.77
N ALA A 515 -28.05 -37.08 -5.11
CA ALA A 515 -27.74 -37.74 -3.86
C ALA A 515 -26.27 -37.36 -3.55
N THR A 516 -25.95 -37.28 -2.28
CA THR A 516 -24.63 -36.94 -1.69
C THR A 516 -23.54 -37.94 -2.06
N ARG A 517 -22.31 -37.49 -2.36
CA ARG A 517 -21.09 -38.30 -2.16
C ARG A 517 -19.88 -37.47 -1.75
N ARG A 518 -19.34 -37.80 -0.58
CA ARG A 518 -18.06 -37.37 0.00
C ARG A 518 -16.91 -38.15 -0.63
N PHE A 519 -15.74 -37.52 -0.75
CA PHE A 519 -14.44 -38.19 -0.71
C PHE A 519 -13.47 -37.46 0.24
N HIS A 520 -12.96 -38.20 1.22
CA HIS A 520 -11.65 -38.00 1.89
C HIS A 520 -10.56 -38.52 0.93
N ARG A 521 -9.24 -38.24 0.99
CA ARG A 521 -8.21 -37.85 1.98
C ARG A 521 -6.96 -37.55 1.10
N ARG A 522 -5.96 -36.72 1.42
CA ARG A 522 -4.84 -36.99 2.35
C ARG A 522 -3.85 -35.82 2.32
N ARG A 523 -3.20 -35.60 3.47
CA ARG A 523 -2.12 -34.64 3.75
C ARG A 523 -0.78 -35.06 3.13
N SER A 524 0.08 -34.08 2.86
CA SER A 524 1.51 -34.13 3.20
C SER A 524 1.96 -32.77 3.76
N ARG A 525 2.96 -32.80 4.64
CA ARG A 525 3.56 -31.70 5.42
C ARG A 525 5.06 -31.65 5.09
N SER A 526 5.63 -30.45 4.94
CA SER A 526 6.97 -30.02 5.43
C SER A 526 7.15 -28.54 5.04
N LYS A 527 7.32 -27.61 5.98
CA LYS A 527 8.60 -27.03 6.50
C LYS A 527 9.53 -26.55 5.38
N SER A 528 10.23 -25.42 5.41
CA SER A 528 10.27 -24.19 6.23
C SER A 528 11.49 -23.38 5.73
N ILE A 529 11.44 -22.05 5.83
CA ILE A 529 12.57 -21.11 6.09
C ILE A 529 13.47 -20.66 4.91
N SER A 530 13.59 -19.33 4.86
CA SER A 530 14.64 -18.42 4.35
C SER A 530 14.86 -18.23 2.84
N GLU A 531 14.08 -17.32 2.26
CA GLU A 531 14.40 -16.61 1.01
C GLU A 531 15.10 -15.25 1.24
N ALA A 532 15.49 -14.92 2.47
CA ALA A 532 16.05 -13.61 2.83
C ALA A 532 17.58 -13.49 2.66
N ALA A 533 18.28 -14.53 2.19
CA ALA A 533 19.74 -14.51 2.02
C ALA A 533 20.21 -14.41 0.55
N ALA A 534 19.30 -14.48 -0.43
CA ALA A 534 19.66 -14.47 -1.85
C ALA A 534 19.84 -13.07 -2.45
N TYR A 535 19.43 -12.01 -1.75
CA TYR A 535 19.48 -10.63 -2.26
C TYR A 535 20.77 -9.86 -1.90
N ALA A 536 21.70 -10.45 -1.15
CA ALA A 536 22.89 -9.75 -0.66
C ALA A 536 24.18 -9.96 -1.51
N LEU A 537 24.16 -10.79 -2.55
CA LEU A 537 25.36 -11.13 -3.34
C LEU A 537 25.30 -10.72 -4.83
N ALA A 538 24.19 -10.14 -5.29
CA ALA A 538 24.07 -9.62 -6.66
C ALA A 538 24.43 -8.13 -6.80
N GLY A 539 24.90 -7.47 -5.72
CA GLY A 539 25.23 -6.04 -5.71
C GLY A 539 26.68 -5.71 -6.11
N LEU A 540 27.38 -6.61 -6.81
CA LEU A 540 28.79 -6.49 -7.19
C LEU A 540 29.08 -6.73 -8.68
N ILE A 541 28.06 -6.81 -9.54
CA ILE A 541 28.24 -6.76 -11.01
C ILE A 541 27.67 -5.47 -11.55
#